data_AF-A0A7C7QDG1-F1
#
_entry.id   AF-A0A7C7QDG1-F1
#
_cell.length_a   1.000
_cell.length_b   1.000
_cell.length_c   1.000
_cell.angle_alpha   90.00
_cell.angle_beta   90.00
_cell.angle_gamma   90.00
#
_symmetry.space_group_name_H-M   'P 1'
#
loop_
_entity.id
_entity.type
_entity.pdbx_description
1 polymer ?
#
loop_
_entity_poly.entity_id
_entity_poly.type
_entity_poly.pdbx_seq_one_letter_code
_entity_poly.pdbx_strand_id
1 'polypeptide(L)'
;VERLKAEDAVILGKTNMDEFAMGTSTETSYFGPTRNPWNLERVPGGSSGGSAAAVTASMAPLSLGSDTGGSIRCPASFCGVVGLKPTYGLVSRYGLIAYANSLEQIGPITSNTQDCALLLSVIAGKDYRDPTTLPVEAKGYDEASGGSLKEFKIGLVKEFMGEGTHPAVVKALQRFAERLEELGARIGEISLPILDYALPAYYIIAMSEASSNLARYDGIRYGFRVEGESLDWSKGFSVTRSLGFGSEVKRRIILGTYALSAGYFDRFFLKAVKVAVLIRRRLMESFKDFTLLLAPTMPIPPFRIGEKIGDPLALYMCDIDTVPVNLAGIPAISIPSGFHEGLPLGAQLMAPPLGEENLLKAAKTYEKATPEMFKKPPLS
;
A
#
# COMPACT_ATOMS: atom_id res chain seq x y z
N VAL A 1 -15.80 7.32 3.77
CA VAL A 1 -16.27 7.92 5.04
C VAL A 1 -17.78 7.99 5.12
N GLU A 2 -18.46 8.58 4.12
CA GLU A 2 -19.93 8.63 4.07
C GLU A 2 -20.59 7.26 4.26
N ARG A 3 -20.13 6.24 3.52
CA ARG A 3 -20.60 4.84 3.68
C ARG A 3 -20.44 4.30 5.10
N LEU A 4 -19.31 4.58 5.76
CA LEU A 4 -19.09 4.15 7.14
C LEU A 4 -20.07 4.79 8.11
N LYS A 5 -20.36 6.09 7.94
CA LYS A 5 -21.33 6.79 8.78
C LYS A 5 -22.76 6.31 8.55
N ALA A 6 -23.08 5.85 7.33
CA ALA A 6 -24.38 5.26 7.02
C ALA A 6 -24.60 3.90 7.73
N GLU A 7 -23.51 3.18 8.01
CA GLU A 7 -23.49 1.95 8.84
C GLU A 7 -23.18 2.24 10.32
N ASP A 8 -23.52 3.44 10.80
CA ASP A 8 -23.36 3.89 12.19
C ASP A 8 -21.93 3.83 12.77
N ALA A 9 -20.90 3.76 11.92
CA ALA A 9 -19.52 3.71 12.40
C ALA A 9 -19.10 5.04 13.06
N VAL A 10 -18.50 4.95 14.25
CA VAL A 10 -17.97 6.09 15.00
C VAL A 10 -16.56 6.44 14.50
N ILE A 11 -16.38 7.66 14.00
CA ILE A 11 -15.07 8.15 13.55
C ILE A 11 -14.30 8.75 14.73
N LEU A 12 -13.37 7.97 15.29
CA LEU A 12 -12.58 8.36 16.47
C LEU A 12 -11.62 9.53 16.20
N GLY A 13 -11.08 9.64 14.98
CA GLY A 13 -10.11 10.68 14.65
C GLY A 13 -9.48 10.52 13.26
N LYS A 14 -8.39 11.25 13.04
CA LYS A 14 -7.52 11.14 11.86
C LYS A 14 -6.19 10.55 12.28
N THR A 15 -5.70 9.58 11.53
CA THR A 15 -4.41 8.92 11.76
C THR A 15 -3.29 9.70 11.07
N ASN A 16 -2.07 9.58 11.61
CA ASN A 16 -0.88 10.21 11.03
C ASN A 16 -0.41 9.46 9.77
N MET A 17 0.33 10.16 8.89
CA MET A 17 0.83 9.62 7.63
C MET A 17 2.07 10.38 7.12
N ASP A 18 2.84 9.77 6.21
CA ASP A 18 3.82 10.53 5.42
C ASP A 18 3.13 11.69 4.68
N GLU A 19 3.83 12.81 4.56
CA GLU A 19 3.30 14.02 3.94
C GLU A 19 2.79 13.72 2.52
N PHE A 20 1.52 14.04 2.24
CA PHE A 20 0.86 13.74 0.96
C PHE A 20 0.94 12.27 0.51
N ALA A 21 1.02 11.33 1.46
CA ALA A 21 1.16 9.89 1.21
C ALA A 21 2.50 9.49 0.56
N MET A 22 3.51 10.37 0.57
CA MET A 22 4.79 10.18 -0.11
C MET A 22 5.88 9.70 0.86
N GLY A 23 5.93 8.40 1.13
CA GLY A 23 6.98 7.77 1.93
C GLY A 23 6.62 6.36 2.36
N THR A 24 7.59 5.69 3.01
CA THR A 24 7.51 4.28 3.43
C THR A 24 7.82 4.13 4.93
N SER A 25 7.81 5.23 5.71
CA SER A 25 8.16 5.20 7.14
C SER A 25 7.33 6.06 8.07
N THR A 26 6.50 6.97 7.54
CA THR A 26 5.75 7.99 8.30
C THR A 26 6.66 9.04 8.97
N GLU A 27 7.97 9.05 8.68
CA GLU A 27 8.92 10.02 9.23
C GLU A 27 8.78 11.41 8.59
N THR A 28 8.24 11.49 7.38
CA THR A 28 8.05 12.77 6.69
C THR A 28 6.86 13.58 7.21
N SER A 29 6.07 13.02 8.14
CA SER A 29 4.94 13.74 8.72
C SER A 29 5.38 15.05 9.36
N TYR A 30 4.73 16.14 8.96
CA TYR A 30 4.93 17.46 9.57
C TYR A 30 4.64 17.46 11.08
N PHE A 31 3.73 16.59 11.54
CA PHE A 31 3.33 16.49 12.95
C PHE A 31 4.26 15.58 13.78
N GLY A 32 5.33 15.08 13.15
CA GLY A 32 6.31 14.18 13.77
C GLY A 32 6.07 12.71 13.44
N PRO A 33 7.10 11.87 13.60
CA PRO A 33 7.07 10.47 13.20
C PRO A 33 6.12 9.65 14.09
N THR A 34 5.31 8.79 13.48
CA THR A 34 4.68 7.68 14.21
C THR A 34 5.72 6.61 14.54
N ARG A 35 5.57 5.96 15.69
CA ARG A 35 6.45 4.89 16.16
C ARG A 35 5.75 3.54 16.05
N ASN A 36 6.52 2.48 15.82
CA ASN A 36 6.00 1.12 15.73
C ASN A 36 5.61 0.58 17.12
N PRO A 37 4.36 0.10 17.34
CA PRO A 37 3.95 -0.43 18.64
C PRO A 37 4.71 -1.68 19.12
N TRP A 38 5.40 -2.41 18.24
CA TRP A 38 6.27 -3.54 18.62
C TRP A 38 7.62 -3.09 19.17
N ASN A 39 8.11 -1.93 18.73
CA ASN A 39 9.35 -1.33 19.20
C ASN A 39 9.35 0.17 18.84
N LEU A 40 9.33 1.03 19.87
CA LEU A 40 9.20 2.48 19.70
C LEU A 40 10.42 3.17 19.06
N GLU A 41 11.51 2.45 18.81
CA GLU A 41 12.67 2.92 18.04
C GLU A 41 12.58 2.59 16.54
N ARG A 42 11.57 1.80 16.15
CA ARG A 42 11.36 1.33 14.76
C ARG A 42 10.23 2.09 14.07
N VAL A 43 10.31 2.12 12.75
CA VAL A 43 9.26 2.72 11.90
C VAL A 43 8.02 1.81 11.83
N PRO A 44 6.81 2.37 11.77
CA PRO A 44 5.57 1.61 11.56
C PRO A 44 5.34 1.27 10.08
N GLY A 45 6.23 1.69 9.17
CA GLY A 45 6.02 1.67 7.73
C GLY A 45 5.32 2.94 7.24
N GLY A 46 5.02 3.02 5.95
CA GLY A 46 4.37 4.20 5.38
C GLY A 46 3.69 3.94 4.04
N SER A 47 2.83 4.85 3.58
CA SER A 47 2.50 6.12 4.24
C SER A 47 1.39 6.03 5.28
N SER A 48 0.62 4.94 5.34
CA SER A 48 -0.46 4.76 6.33
C SER A 48 0.04 4.23 7.69
N GLY A 49 1.23 4.64 8.14
CA GLY A 49 1.85 4.10 9.36
C GLY A 49 1.04 4.41 10.63
N GLY A 50 0.41 5.58 10.71
CA GLY A 50 -0.50 5.92 11.82
C GLY A 50 -1.73 5.01 11.88
N SER A 51 -2.27 4.62 10.72
CA SER A 51 -3.42 3.71 10.63
C SER A 51 -3.09 2.30 11.11
N ALA A 52 -1.93 1.76 10.72
CA ALA A 52 -1.48 0.46 11.19
C ALA A 52 -1.09 0.49 12.68
N ALA A 53 -0.33 1.50 13.12
CA ALA A 53 0.05 1.65 14.51
C ALA A 53 -1.15 1.77 15.45
N ALA A 54 -2.19 2.54 15.06
CA ALA A 54 -3.41 2.67 15.87
C ALA A 54 -4.15 1.35 16.05
N VAL A 55 -4.22 0.51 15.01
CA VAL A 55 -4.84 -0.82 15.07
C VAL A 55 -4.01 -1.78 15.92
N THR A 56 -2.70 -1.83 15.69
CA THR A 56 -1.78 -2.68 16.46
C THR A 56 -1.77 -2.32 17.94
N ALA A 57 -1.81 -1.02 18.28
CA ALA A 57 -1.88 -0.52 19.65
C ALA A 57 -3.29 -0.57 20.26
N SER A 58 -4.28 -1.17 19.57
CA SER A 58 -5.67 -1.27 20.02
C SER A 58 -6.34 0.07 20.36
N MET A 59 -5.89 1.16 19.72
CA MET A 59 -6.53 2.49 19.83
C MET A 59 -7.81 2.57 19.00
N ALA A 60 -7.89 1.78 17.92
CA ALA A 60 -9.08 1.60 17.11
C ALA A 60 -9.14 0.15 16.62
N PRO A 61 -10.34 -0.47 16.53
CA PRO A 61 -10.47 -1.84 16.03
C PRO A 61 -10.19 -1.95 14.52
N LEU A 62 -10.51 -0.89 13.78
CA LEU A 62 -10.43 -0.80 12.33
C LEU A 62 -9.82 0.55 11.95
N SER A 63 -9.07 0.60 10.84
CA SER A 63 -8.66 1.86 10.23
C SER A 63 -8.70 1.79 8.71
N LEU A 64 -8.73 2.97 8.09
CA LEU A 64 -8.53 3.12 6.65
C LEU A 64 -7.10 3.59 6.39
N GLY A 65 -6.52 3.09 5.30
CA GLY A 65 -5.33 3.67 4.68
C GLY A 65 -5.58 3.94 3.20
N SER A 66 -4.57 4.51 2.54
CA SER A 66 -4.50 4.60 1.09
C SER A 66 -3.21 3.93 0.62
N ASP A 67 -3.27 3.17 -0.47
CA ASP A 67 -2.14 2.44 -1.04
C ASP A 67 -1.88 2.91 -2.47
N THR A 68 -0.75 3.58 -2.68
CA THR A 68 -0.34 4.04 -4.02
C THR A 68 0.81 3.21 -4.59
N GLY A 69 1.68 2.70 -3.72
CA GLY A 69 2.79 1.82 -4.08
C GLY A 69 3.17 0.86 -2.97
N GLY A 70 2.22 0.45 -2.12
CA GLY A 70 2.46 -0.35 -0.91
C GLY A 70 1.93 0.27 0.38
N SER A 71 1.35 1.47 0.32
CA SER A 71 1.13 2.31 1.50
C SER A 71 0.04 1.84 2.49
N ILE A 72 -0.64 0.72 2.24
CA ILE A 72 -1.44 -0.04 3.21
C ILE A 72 -0.69 -1.29 3.65
N ARG A 73 -0.14 -2.02 2.67
CA ARG A 73 0.50 -3.33 2.87
C ARG A 73 1.83 -3.23 3.62
N CYS A 74 2.65 -2.24 3.32
CA CYS A 74 3.91 -1.96 4.04
C CYS A 74 3.65 -1.73 5.54
N PRO A 75 2.79 -0.76 5.95
CA PRO A 75 2.44 -0.60 7.35
C PRO A 75 1.86 -1.84 8.00
N ALA A 76 1.01 -2.59 7.28
CA ALA A 76 0.43 -3.83 7.78
C ALA A 76 1.50 -4.90 8.08
N SER A 77 2.46 -5.08 7.17
CA SER A 77 3.61 -5.96 7.38
C SER A 77 4.47 -5.50 8.56
N PHE A 78 4.78 -4.21 8.66
CA PHE A 78 5.68 -3.68 9.68
C PHE A 78 5.04 -3.61 11.07
N CYS A 79 3.71 -3.52 11.15
CA CYS A 79 2.99 -3.47 12.42
C CYS A 79 2.30 -4.79 12.79
N GLY A 80 2.44 -5.84 11.97
CA GLY A 80 1.90 -7.17 12.26
C GLY A 80 0.38 -7.23 12.26
N VAL A 81 -0.26 -6.59 11.30
CA VAL A 81 -1.72 -6.54 11.13
C VAL A 81 -2.13 -6.91 9.71
N VAL A 82 -3.42 -7.06 9.47
CA VAL A 82 -3.96 -7.32 8.13
C VAL A 82 -4.15 -6.00 7.40
N GLY A 83 -3.69 -5.92 6.15
CA GLY A 83 -3.89 -4.75 5.29
C GLY A 83 -4.24 -5.16 3.87
N LEU A 84 -5.37 -4.69 3.35
CA LEU A 84 -5.83 -5.04 2.00
C LEU A 84 -5.88 -3.80 1.12
N LYS A 85 -5.19 -3.86 -0.02
CA LYS A 85 -5.43 -2.95 -1.14
C LYS A 85 -6.43 -3.62 -2.09
N PRO A 86 -7.63 -3.05 -2.29
CA PRO A 86 -8.59 -3.64 -3.21
C PRO A 86 -8.20 -3.38 -4.68
N THR A 87 -8.94 -3.99 -5.59
CA THR A 87 -8.85 -3.74 -7.03
C THR A 87 -9.00 -2.23 -7.28
N TYR A 88 -8.20 -1.69 -8.20
CA TYR A 88 -8.35 -0.29 -8.58
C TYR A 88 -9.76 -0.05 -9.15
N GLY A 89 -10.45 0.96 -8.61
CA GLY A 89 -11.85 1.27 -8.91
C GLY A 89 -12.90 0.52 -8.08
N LEU A 90 -12.52 -0.41 -7.18
CA LEU A 90 -13.50 -1.07 -6.29
C LEU A 90 -14.01 -0.13 -5.18
N VAL A 91 -13.13 0.68 -4.61
CA VAL A 91 -13.46 1.72 -3.62
C VAL A 91 -13.34 3.08 -4.30
N SER A 92 -14.28 3.98 -4.02
CA SER A 92 -14.25 5.34 -4.57
C SER A 92 -13.08 6.14 -4.02
N ARG A 93 -12.46 6.95 -4.89
CA ARG A 93 -11.43 7.94 -4.55
C ARG A 93 -12.02 9.34 -4.34
N TYR A 94 -13.36 9.50 -4.42
CA TYR A 94 -13.99 10.78 -4.11
C TYR A 94 -13.73 11.17 -2.65
N GLY A 95 -13.10 12.33 -2.46
CA GLY A 95 -12.67 12.82 -1.14
C GLY A 95 -11.31 12.28 -0.66
N LEU A 96 -10.64 11.43 -1.44
CA LEU A 96 -9.21 11.12 -1.25
C LEU A 96 -8.38 12.30 -1.80
N ILE A 97 -7.42 12.77 -0.99
CA ILE A 97 -6.44 13.74 -1.49
C ILE A 97 -5.48 13.00 -2.42
N ALA A 98 -5.55 13.31 -3.72
CA ALA A 98 -4.83 12.57 -4.75
C ALA A 98 -3.31 12.75 -4.64
N TYR A 99 -2.59 11.62 -4.63
CA TYR A 99 -1.16 11.52 -4.89
C TYR A 99 -0.94 11.13 -6.36
N ALA A 100 -1.34 9.92 -6.75
CA ALA A 100 -1.25 9.42 -8.12
C ALA A 100 -2.56 8.69 -8.48
N ASN A 101 -3.38 9.35 -9.28
CA ASN A 101 -4.75 8.95 -9.56
C ASN A 101 -4.85 7.56 -10.21
N SER A 102 -3.87 7.17 -11.03
CA SER A 102 -3.91 5.87 -11.71
C SER A 102 -3.48 4.68 -10.84
N LEU A 103 -3.00 4.93 -9.61
CA LEU A 103 -2.34 3.93 -8.76
C LEU A 103 -2.96 3.81 -7.38
N GLU A 104 -3.47 4.91 -6.84
CA GLU A 104 -3.95 5.02 -5.46
C GLU A 104 -5.27 4.29 -5.25
N GLN A 105 -5.41 3.68 -4.08
CA GLN A 105 -6.69 3.09 -3.67
C GLN A 105 -6.84 3.08 -2.15
N ILE A 106 -8.03 3.43 -1.65
CA ILE A 106 -8.38 3.29 -0.23
C ILE A 106 -8.60 1.81 0.08
N GLY A 107 -8.18 1.37 1.27
CA GLY A 107 -8.41 0.01 1.73
C GLY A 107 -8.37 -0.13 3.26
N PRO A 108 -8.82 -1.28 3.78
CA PRO A 108 -8.86 -1.55 5.21
C PRO A 108 -7.49 -1.95 5.79
N ILE A 109 -7.26 -1.56 7.05
CA ILE A 109 -6.21 -2.09 7.92
C ILE A 109 -6.88 -2.52 9.24
N THR A 110 -6.69 -3.78 9.65
CA THR A 110 -7.45 -4.41 10.75
C THR A 110 -6.60 -5.43 11.50
N SER A 111 -6.99 -5.78 12.73
CA SER A 111 -6.27 -6.79 13.52
C SER A 111 -6.47 -8.23 13.04
N ASN A 112 -7.53 -8.49 12.27
CA ASN A 112 -7.88 -9.82 11.76
C ASN A 112 -8.57 -9.72 10.40
N THR A 113 -8.68 -10.85 9.72
CA THR A 113 -9.21 -10.97 8.36
C THR A 113 -10.72 -10.77 8.30
N GLN A 114 -11.47 -11.17 9.32
CA GLN A 114 -12.94 -10.97 9.36
C GLN A 114 -13.29 -9.49 9.32
N ASP A 115 -12.61 -8.71 10.15
CA ASP A 115 -12.76 -7.27 10.24
C ASP A 115 -12.34 -6.56 8.94
N CYS A 116 -11.29 -7.08 8.28
CA CYS A 116 -10.85 -6.61 6.96
C CYS A 116 -11.97 -6.78 5.93
N ALA A 117 -12.61 -7.96 5.91
CA ALA A 117 -13.70 -8.29 5.01
C ALA A 117 -14.95 -7.45 5.28
N LEU A 118 -15.32 -7.26 6.55
CA LEU A 118 -16.44 -6.41 6.96
C LEU A 118 -16.22 -4.97 6.50
N LEU A 119 -15.06 -4.39 6.81
CA LEU A 119 -14.75 -3.02 6.43
C LEU A 119 -14.73 -2.84 4.90
N LEU A 120 -14.19 -3.80 4.15
CA LEU A 120 -14.23 -3.78 2.69
C LEU A 120 -15.67 -3.78 2.16
N SER A 121 -16.55 -4.60 2.72
CA SER A 121 -17.97 -4.71 2.32
C SER A 121 -18.70 -3.37 2.44
N VAL A 122 -18.42 -2.62 3.49
CA VAL A 122 -19.02 -1.29 3.70
C VAL A 122 -18.46 -0.23 2.75
N ILE A 123 -17.15 -0.24 2.47
CA ILE A 123 -16.53 0.84 1.68
C ILE A 123 -16.51 0.59 0.17
N ALA A 124 -16.68 -0.65 -0.29
CA ALA A 124 -16.63 -1.02 -1.70
C ALA A 124 -17.92 -0.65 -2.47
N GLY A 125 -17.80 -0.48 -3.78
CA GLY A 125 -18.92 -0.28 -4.71
C GLY A 125 -18.90 1.05 -5.46
N LYS A 126 -19.72 1.15 -6.49
CA LYS A 126 -19.84 2.29 -7.41
C LYS A 126 -20.17 3.62 -6.71
N ASP A 127 -19.51 4.70 -7.11
CA ASP A 127 -19.83 6.08 -6.70
C ASP A 127 -19.93 6.98 -7.94
N TYR A 128 -21.06 7.64 -8.12
CA TYR A 128 -21.30 8.51 -9.29
C TYR A 128 -20.39 9.75 -9.33
N ARG A 129 -19.79 10.13 -8.20
CA ARG A 129 -18.84 11.25 -8.09
C ARG A 129 -17.42 10.85 -8.48
N ASP A 130 -17.15 9.56 -8.64
CA ASP A 130 -15.89 9.01 -9.11
C ASP A 130 -16.09 8.14 -10.35
N PRO A 131 -15.86 8.69 -11.56
CA PRO A 131 -16.05 7.96 -12.81
C PRO A 131 -15.04 6.81 -13.00
N THR A 132 -14.04 6.68 -12.12
CA THR A 132 -13.07 5.58 -12.16
C THR A 132 -13.53 4.36 -11.36
N THR A 133 -14.66 4.46 -10.64
CA THR A 133 -15.24 3.29 -9.97
C THR A 133 -15.74 2.26 -10.97
N LEU A 134 -15.48 0.99 -10.69
CA LEU A 134 -15.93 -0.12 -11.51
C LEU A 134 -17.46 -0.25 -11.39
N PRO A 135 -18.16 -0.68 -12.47
CA PRO A 135 -19.60 -0.90 -12.45
C PRO A 135 -19.94 -2.23 -11.77
N VAL A 136 -19.45 -2.43 -10.55
CA VAL A 136 -19.71 -3.61 -9.71
C VAL A 136 -20.53 -3.20 -8.50
N GLU A 137 -21.47 -4.06 -8.12
CA GLU A 137 -22.23 -3.87 -6.89
C GLU A 137 -21.35 -4.16 -5.66
N ALA A 138 -21.71 -3.58 -4.52
CA ALA A 138 -21.07 -3.91 -3.26
C ALA A 138 -21.30 -5.40 -2.97
N LYS A 139 -20.23 -6.12 -2.66
CA LYS A 139 -20.29 -7.54 -2.28
C LYS A 139 -20.26 -7.65 -0.75
N GLY A 140 -20.96 -8.65 -0.21
CA GLY A 140 -20.77 -9.11 1.17
C GLY A 140 -19.47 -9.90 1.30
N TYR A 141 -18.33 -9.21 1.32
CA TYR A 141 -17.03 -9.86 1.49
C TYR A 141 -16.89 -10.53 2.85
N ASP A 142 -17.63 -10.09 3.87
CA ASP A 142 -17.70 -10.67 5.20
C ASP A 142 -18.35 -12.06 5.22
N GLU A 143 -19.14 -12.40 4.20
CA GLU A 143 -19.66 -13.75 3.96
C GLU A 143 -18.57 -14.73 3.53
N ALA A 144 -17.39 -14.24 3.11
CA ALA A 144 -16.26 -15.09 2.77
C ALA A 144 -15.84 -15.91 4.00
N SER A 145 -16.33 -17.14 4.09
CA SER A 145 -15.90 -18.10 5.09
C SER A 145 -14.52 -18.64 4.71
N GLY A 146 -13.58 -18.64 5.67
CA GLY A 146 -12.40 -19.48 5.55
C GLY A 146 -12.82 -20.93 5.33
N GLY A 147 -11.95 -21.74 4.72
CA GLY A 147 -12.27 -23.10 4.35
C GLY A 147 -11.14 -23.79 3.60
N SER A 148 -11.46 -24.88 2.91
CA SER A 148 -10.44 -25.64 2.17
C SER A 148 -9.80 -24.84 1.04
N LEU A 149 -8.48 -24.99 0.90
CA LEU A 149 -7.68 -24.40 -0.17
C LEU A 149 -7.32 -25.41 -1.28
N LYS A 150 -7.97 -26.60 -1.34
CA LYS A 150 -7.69 -27.66 -2.33
C LYS A 150 -7.69 -27.21 -3.80
N GLU A 151 -8.55 -26.25 -4.11
CA GLU A 151 -8.68 -25.69 -5.47
C GLU A 151 -7.71 -24.52 -5.73
N PHE A 152 -6.95 -24.07 -4.72
CA PHE A 152 -6.03 -22.96 -4.86
C PHE A 152 -4.70 -23.47 -5.40
N LYS A 153 -4.27 -22.91 -6.52
CA LYS A 153 -2.90 -23.01 -7.00
C LYS A 153 -2.21 -21.66 -6.78
N ILE A 154 -1.19 -21.63 -5.93
CA ILE A 154 -0.55 -20.39 -5.47
C ILE A 154 0.87 -20.31 -6.05
N GLY A 155 1.13 -19.23 -6.79
CA GLY A 155 2.38 -19.00 -7.48
C GLY A 155 3.37 -18.23 -6.62
N LEU A 156 4.41 -18.88 -6.12
CA LEU A 156 5.51 -18.23 -5.40
C LEU A 156 6.43 -17.52 -6.40
N VAL A 157 6.51 -16.19 -6.31
CA VAL A 157 7.25 -15.34 -7.26
C VAL A 157 8.73 -15.31 -6.88
N LYS A 158 9.59 -15.87 -7.75
CA LYS A 158 11.03 -16.05 -7.47
C LYS A 158 11.80 -14.73 -7.31
N GLU A 159 11.42 -13.72 -8.09
CA GLU A 159 12.14 -12.44 -8.15
C GLU A 159 12.14 -11.71 -6.78
N PHE A 160 11.17 -11.99 -5.90
CA PHE A 160 11.10 -11.39 -4.56
C PHE A 160 11.80 -12.19 -3.46
N MET A 161 12.55 -13.24 -3.82
CA MET A 161 13.33 -14.04 -2.85
C MET A 161 14.83 -13.94 -3.13
N GLY A 162 15.23 -13.08 -4.06
CA GLY A 162 16.60 -12.90 -4.52
C GLY A 162 17.40 -11.89 -3.70
N GLU A 163 18.40 -11.32 -4.37
CA GLU A 163 19.30 -10.31 -3.80
C GLU A 163 18.50 -9.10 -3.27
N GLY A 164 18.93 -8.57 -2.11
CA GLY A 164 18.27 -7.44 -1.44
C GLY A 164 17.14 -7.84 -0.49
N THR A 165 16.66 -9.09 -0.51
CA THR A 165 15.67 -9.58 0.45
C THR A 165 16.34 -10.16 1.70
N HIS A 166 15.91 -9.72 2.87
CA HIS A 166 16.48 -10.16 4.14
C HIS A 166 16.24 -11.67 4.36
N PRO A 167 17.25 -12.46 4.80
CA PRO A 167 17.10 -13.92 4.95
C PRO A 167 15.96 -14.34 5.88
N ALA A 168 15.64 -13.56 6.91
CA ALA A 168 14.51 -13.83 7.80
C ALA A 168 13.15 -13.68 7.09
N VAL A 169 13.04 -12.76 6.13
CA VAL A 169 11.84 -12.56 5.30
C VAL A 169 11.65 -13.76 4.38
N VAL A 170 12.71 -14.19 3.69
CA VAL A 170 12.68 -15.38 2.82
C VAL A 170 12.22 -16.62 3.60
N LYS A 171 12.81 -16.86 4.78
CA LYS A 171 12.44 -17.97 5.66
C LYS A 171 10.99 -17.89 6.15
N ALA A 172 10.49 -16.68 6.46
CA ALA A 172 9.10 -16.50 6.88
C ALA A 172 8.13 -16.78 5.72
N LEU A 173 8.46 -16.35 4.51
CA LEU A 173 7.67 -16.62 3.32
C LEU A 173 7.61 -18.11 2.97
N GLN A 174 8.73 -18.82 3.10
CA GLN A 174 8.78 -20.27 2.90
C GLN A 174 7.86 -21.00 3.88
N ARG A 175 7.94 -20.68 5.18
CA ARG A 175 7.02 -21.25 6.18
C ARG A 175 5.56 -20.88 5.92
N PHE A 176 5.30 -19.67 5.43
CA PHE A 176 3.95 -19.26 5.04
C PHE A 176 3.42 -20.13 3.89
N ALA A 177 4.25 -20.38 2.87
CA ALA A 177 3.91 -21.25 1.75
C ALA A 177 3.68 -22.71 2.17
N GLU A 178 4.57 -23.27 3.00
CA GLU A 178 4.44 -24.61 3.59
C GLU A 178 3.11 -24.74 4.35
N ARG A 179 2.76 -23.75 5.16
CA ARG A 179 1.51 -23.77 5.91
C ARG A 179 0.27 -23.70 5.01
N LEU A 180 0.32 -22.94 3.90
CA LEU A 180 -0.75 -22.94 2.91
C LEU A 180 -0.89 -24.29 2.20
N GLU A 181 0.24 -24.98 1.95
CA GLU A 181 0.25 -26.33 1.38
C GLU A 181 -0.39 -27.35 2.35
N GLU A 182 -0.05 -27.30 3.63
CA GLU A 182 -0.70 -28.11 4.68
C GLU A 182 -2.22 -27.89 4.77
N LEU A 183 -2.66 -26.66 4.46
CA LEU A 183 -4.08 -26.29 4.39
C LEU A 183 -4.77 -26.69 3.06
N GLY A 184 -4.02 -27.34 2.17
CA GLY A 184 -4.49 -27.98 0.95
C GLY A 184 -4.21 -27.20 -0.34
N ALA A 185 -3.57 -26.03 -0.28
CA ALA A 185 -3.18 -25.32 -1.50
C ALA A 185 -2.08 -26.08 -2.25
N ARG A 186 -2.02 -25.92 -3.57
CA ARG A 186 -0.89 -26.37 -4.38
C ARG A 186 0.07 -25.20 -4.59
N ILE A 187 1.28 -25.29 -4.05
CA ILE A 187 2.30 -24.27 -4.26
C ILE A 187 3.11 -24.60 -5.51
N GLY A 188 3.29 -23.63 -6.39
CA GLY A 188 4.18 -23.73 -7.54
C GLY A 188 5.01 -22.47 -7.68
N GLU A 189 6.21 -22.58 -8.22
CA GLU A 189 7.05 -21.41 -8.46
C GLU A 189 6.73 -20.76 -9.80
N ILE A 190 6.88 -19.43 -9.87
CA ILE A 190 6.76 -18.67 -11.11
C ILE A 190 7.87 -17.62 -11.21
N SER A 191 8.36 -17.41 -12.44
CA SER A 191 9.31 -16.35 -12.75
C SER A 191 8.65 -15.26 -13.59
N LEU A 192 8.83 -14.03 -13.13
CA LEU A 192 8.33 -12.79 -13.70
C LEU A 192 9.48 -11.76 -13.83
N PRO A 193 10.48 -11.95 -14.72
CA PRO A 193 11.64 -11.07 -14.82
C PRO A 193 11.31 -9.62 -15.16
N ILE A 194 10.12 -9.37 -15.72
CA ILE A 194 9.64 -8.01 -16.01
C ILE A 194 9.46 -7.15 -14.74
N LEU A 195 9.40 -7.77 -13.56
CA LEU A 195 9.20 -7.08 -12.29
C LEU A 195 10.40 -6.21 -11.89
N ASP A 196 11.60 -6.47 -12.41
CA ASP A 196 12.79 -5.62 -12.21
C ASP A 196 12.55 -4.16 -12.67
N TYR A 197 11.63 -3.96 -13.62
CA TYR A 197 11.28 -2.64 -14.13
C TYR A 197 10.11 -1.97 -13.39
N ALA A 198 9.49 -2.66 -12.42
CA ALA A 198 8.30 -2.15 -11.75
C ALA A 198 8.61 -0.92 -10.90
N LEU A 199 9.66 -0.96 -10.08
CA LEU A 199 10.03 0.14 -9.20
C LEU A 199 10.33 1.46 -9.95
N PRO A 200 11.21 1.48 -10.97
CA PRO A 200 11.44 2.72 -11.73
C PRO A 200 10.20 3.18 -12.50
N ALA A 201 9.40 2.28 -13.08
CA ALA A 201 8.17 2.64 -13.77
C ALA A 201 7.14 3.29 -12.82
N TYR A 202 6.98 2.72 -11.62
CA TYR A 202 6.14 3.27 -10.56
C TYR A 202 6.57 4.69 -10.19
N TYR A 203 7.85 4.89 -9.87
CA TYR A 203 8.31 6.21 -9.41
C TYR A 203 8.17 7.28 -10.49
N ILE A 204 8.40 6.95 -11.77
CA ILE A 204 8.15 7.89 -12.87
C ILE A 204 6.66 8.26 -12.94
N ILE A 205 5.76 7.28 -12.96
CA ILE A 205 4.31 7.53 -13.08
C ILE A 205 3.80 8.32 -11.87
N ALA A 206 4.10 7.84 -10.66
CA ALA A 206 3.59 8.41 -9.42
C ALA A 206 4.11 9.85 -9.20
N MET A 207 5.39 10.11 -9.47
CA MET A 207 5.95 11.47 -9.37
C MET A 207 5.37 12.40 -10.43
N SER A 208 5.22 11.95 -11.68
CA SER A 208 4.58 12.72 -12.75
C SER A 208 3.15 13.12 -12.39
N GLU A 209 2.31 12.18 -11.98
CA GLU A 209 0.94 12.50 -11.58
C GLU A 209 0.89 13.41 -10.35
N ALA A 210 1.76 13.19 -9.36
CA ALA A 210 1.86 14.05 -8.19
C ALA A 210 2.19 15.50 -8.53
N SER A 211 3.11 15.73 -9.48
CA SER A 211 3.49 17.08 -9.88
C SER A 211 2.31 17.88 -10.43
N SER A 212 1.37 17.20 -11.10
CA SER A 212 0.11 17.78 -11.59
C SER A 212 -0.94 17.88 -10.48
N ASN A 213 -1.16 16.80 -9.73
CA ASN A 213 -2.18 16.73 -8.68
C ASN A 213 -1.98 17.76 -7.58
N LEU A 214 -0.72 17.96 -7.15
CA LEU A 214 -0.35 18.90 -6.10
C LEU A 214 -0.19 20.34 -6.62
N ALA A 215 -0.35 20.61 -7.93
CA ALA A 215 -0.30 21.97 -8.46
C ALA A 215 -1.41 22.87 -7.89
N ARG A 216 -2.52 22.29 -7.43
CA ARG A 216 -3.67 23.00 -6.83
C ARG A 216 -3.39 23.64 -5.47
N TYR A 217 -2.31 23.25 -4.79
CA TYR A 217 -1.93 23.82 -3.49
C TYR A 217 -1.08 25.08 -3.74
N ASP A 218 -1.77 26.21 -3.82
CA ASP A 218 -1.23 27.54 -4.13
C ASP A 218 -1.47 28.57 -3.01
N GLY A 219 -2.24 28.19 -1.97
CA GLY A 219 -2.61 29.06 -0.84
C GLY A 219 -3.70 30.08 -1.15
N ILE A 220 -4.33 30.04 -2.33
CA ILE A 220 -5.33 31.03 -2.73
C ILE A 220 -6.73 30.66 -2.23
N ARG A 221 -7.16 29.42 -2.50
CA ARG A 221 -8.52 28.96 -2.16
C ARG A 221 -8.60 28.32 -0.78
N TYR A 222 -7.50 27.70 -0.33
CA TYR A 222 -7.42 26.97 0.93
C TYR A 222 -5.96 26.66 1.29
N GLY A 223 -5.74 26.22 2.53
CA GLY A 223 -4.45 25.74 3.01
C GLY A 223 -3.52 26.87 3.45
N PHE A 224 -2.24 26.53 3.58
CA PHE A 224 -1.20 27.46 3.99
C PHE A 224 -0.99 28.55 2.94
N ARG A 225 -0.91 29.80 3.39
CA ARG A 225 -0.59 30.96 2.57
C ARG A 225 0.42 31.82 3.31
N VAL A 226 1.45 32.27 2.60
CA VAL A 226 2.37 33.26 3.14
C VAL A 226 1.73 34.64 3.02
N GLU A 227 1.64 35.35 4.15
CA GLU A 227 1.19 36.75 4.20
C GLU A 227 2.39 37.71 4.01
N GLY A 228 2.17 38.83 3.31
CA GLY A 228 3.19 39.85 3.08
C GLY A 228 2.83 40.85 1.98
N GLU A 229 3.41 42.05 2.02
CA GLU A 229 3.15 43.11 1.04
C GLU A 229 3.78 42.80 -0.33
N SER A 230 3.00 42.96 -1.40
CA SER A 230 3.46 43.07 -2.81
C SER A 230 4.28 41.91 -3.40
N LEU A 231 3.99 40.65 -3.05
CA LEU A 231 4.50 39.53 -3.84
C LEU A 231 3.74 39.43 -5.17
N ASP A 232 4.47 39.52 -6.29
CA ASP A 232 3.97 39.06 -7.59
C ASP A 232 3.43 37.62 -7.46
N TRP A 233 2.35 37.30 -8.17
CA TRP A 233 1.61 36.05 -8.01
C TRP A 233 2.52 34.81 -8.15
N SER A 234 3.47 34.86 -9.09
CA SER A 234 4.45 33.79 -9.33
C SER A 234 5.36 33.58 -8.12
N LYS A 235 5.85 34.68 -7.54
CA LYS A 235 6.67 34.65 -6.32
C LYS A 235 5.86 34.18 -5.12
N GLY A 236 4.61 34.64 -4.98
CA GLY A 236 3.70 34.21 -3.94
C GLY A 236 3.45 32.70 -3.95
N PHE A 237 3.19 32.11 -5.12
CA PHE A 237 3.02 30.66 -5.29
C PHE A 237 4.30 29.90 -4.95
N SER A 238 5.43 30.36 -5.47
CA SER A 238 6.73 29.71 -5.25
C SER A 238 7.09 29.66 -3.77
N VAL A 239 6.99 30.79 -3.05
CA VAL A 239 7.32 30.87 -1.62
C VAL A 239 6.34 30.04 -0.80
N THR A 240 5.02 30.16 -1.07
CA THR A 240 3.99 29.39 -0.36
C THR A 240 4.22 27.89 -0.48
N ARG A 241 4.50 27.40 -1.70
CA ARG A 241 4.78 25.97 -1.94
C ARG A 241 6.12 25.53 -1.37
N SER A 242 7.15 26.38 -1.43
CA SER A 242 8.47 26.07 -0.90
C SER A 242 8.45 25.85 0.62
N LEU A 243 7.68 26.69 1.34
CA LEU A 243 7.52 26.60 2.79
C LEU A 243 6.45 25.58 3.21
N GLY A 244 5.40 25.40 2.40
CA GLY A 244 4.29 24.51 2.70
C GLY A 244 4.55 23.03 2.45
N PHE A 245 5.50 22.68 1.58
CA PHE A 245 5.86 21.29 1.30
C PHE A 245 7.21 20.90 1.90
N GLY A 246 7.27 19.70 2.46
CA GLY A 246 8.50 19.04 2.88
C GLY A 246 9.42 18.66 1.72
N SER A 247 10.63 18.22 2.06
CA SER A 247 11.70 17.94 1.09
C SER A 247 11.34 16.81 0.12
N GLU A 248 10.71 15.74 0.61
CA GLU A 248 10.32 14.59 -0.22
C GLU A 248 9.22 14.96 -1.22
N VAL A 249 8.19 15.67 -0.77
CA VAL A 249 7.11 16.15 -1.64
C VAL A 249 7.66 17.07 -2.73
N LYS A 250 8.55 18.01 -2.38
CA LYS A 250 9.23 18.88 -3.36
C LYS A 250 10.07 18.07 -4.36
N ARG A 251 10.82 17.07 -3.89
CA ARG A 251 11.64 16.19 -4.76
C ARG A 251 10.77 15.49 -5.79
N ARG A 252 9.65 14.89 -5.38
CA ARG A 252 8.71 14.21 -6.28
C ARG A 252 8.06 15.17 -7.28
N ILE A 253 7.67 16.37 -6.84
CA ILE A 253 7.12 17.40 -7.75
C ILE A 253 8.14 17.80 -8.82
N ILE A 254 9.40 18.04 -8.44
CA ILE A 254 10.47 18.44 -9.37
C ILE A 254 10.73 17.33 -10.41
N LEU A 255 10.92 16.09 -9.94
CA LEU A 255 11.17 14.94 -10.83
C LEU A 255 9.97 14.64 -11.74
N GLY A 256 8.76 14.74 -11.21
CA GLY A 256 7.54 14.57 -11.99
C GLY A 256 7.37 15.64 -13.08
N THR A 257 7.65 16.90 -12.76
CA THR A 257 7.62 18.01 -13.71
C THR A 257 8.65 17.81 -14.82
N TYR A 258 9.86 17.33 -14.47
CA TYR A 258 10.88 16.99 -15.45
C TYR A 258 10.43 15.83 -16.37
N ALA A 259 9.90 14.74 -15.80
CA ALA A 259 9.44 13.59 -16.57
C ALA A 259 8.27 13.90 -17.52
N LEU A 260 7.47 14.95 -17.23
CA LEU A 260 6.38 15.43 -18.08
C LEU A 260 6.79 16.55 -19.06
N SER A 261 8.01 17.08 -18.93
CA SER A 261 8.43 18.21 -19.76
C SER A 261 8.59 17.83 -21.25
N ALA A 262 8.37 18.82 -22.12
CA ALA A 262 8.49 18.64 -23.56
C ALA A 262 9.89 18.09 -23.94
N GLY A 263 9.93 17.08 -24.80
CA GLY A 263 11.16 16.38 -25.19
C GLY A 263 11.55 15.21 -24.27
N TYR A 264 11.06 15.18 -23.03
CA TYR A 264 11.31 14.11 -22.06
C TYR A 264 10.09 13.21 -21.80
N PHE A 265 8.88 13.70 -22.05
CA PHE A 265 7.62 12.98 -21.90
C PHE A 265 7.64 11.56 -22.51
N ASP A 266 8.03 11.44 -23.78
CA ASP A 266 8.05 10.14 -24.48
C ASP A 266 9.12 9.20 -23.93
N ARG A 267 10.23 9.76 -23.43
CA ARG A 267 11.39 9.02 -22.92
C ARG A 267 11.15 8.46 -21.52
N PHE A 268 10.45 9.21 -20.68
CA PHE A 268 10.19 8.85 -19.29
C PHE A 268 8.75 8.40 -19.08
N PHE A 269 7.78 9.34 -19.06
CA PHE A 269 6.41 9.03 -18.67
C PHE A 269 5.75 8.00 -19.60
N LEU A 270 5.78 8.23 -20.92
CA LEU A 270 5.17 7.28 -21.86
C LEU A 270 5.85 5.90 -21.83
N LYS A 271 7.17 5.87 -21.61
CA LYS A 271 7.92 4.61 -21.49
C LYS A 271 7.52 3.86 -20.22
N ALA A 272 7.40 4.55 -19.09
CA ALA A 272 6.95 3.97 -17.82
C ALA A 272 5.53 3.39 -17.94
N VAL A 273 4.60 4.12 -18.58
CA VAL A 273 3.24 3.61 -18.86
C VAL A 273 3.27 2.34 -19.70
N LYS A 274 4.10 2.28 -20.76
CA LYS A 274 4.27 1.06 -21.57
C LYS A 274 4.78 -0.12 -20.74
N VAL A 275 5.73 0.11 -19.84
CA VAL A 275 6.25 -0.92 -18.91
C VAL A 275 5.15 -1.39 -17.96
N ALA A 276 4.36 -0.48 -17.38
CA ALA A 276 3.23 -0.83 -16.52
C ALA A 276 2.21 -1.73 -17.24
N VAL A 277 1.92 -1.45 -18.52
CA VAL A 277 1.05 -2.31 -19.35
C VAL A 277 1.66 -3.71 -19.54
N LEU A 278 2.97 -3.83 -19.76
CA LEU A 278 3.65 -5.13 -19.89
C LEU A 278 3.62 -5.93 -18.58
N ILE A 279 3.88 -5.27 -17.45
CA ILE A 279 3.78 -5.87 -16.11
C ILE A 279 2.36 -6.38 -15.86
N ARG A 280 1.35 -5.56 -16.14
CA ARG A 280 -0.06 -5.95 -16.00
C ARG A 280 -0.38 -7.17 -16.86
N ARG A 281 0.00 -7.17 -18.14
CA ARG A 281 -0.24 -8.30 -19.05
C ARG A 281 0.39 -9.58 -18.50
N ARG A 282 1.64 -9.50 -18.06
CA ARG A 282 2.36 -10.65 -17.53
C ARG A 282 1.71 -11.20 -16.26
N LEU A 283 1.28 -10.33 -15.34
CA LEU A 283 0.52 -10.78 -14.15
C LEU A 283 -0.82 -11.41 -14.54
N MET A 284 -1.55 -10.86 -15.52
CA MET A 284 -2.82 -11.45 -15.99
C MET A 284 -2.61 -12.82 -16.64
N GLU A 285 -1.50 -13.01 -17.35
CA GLU A 285 -1.12 -14.32 -17.89
C GLU A 285 -0.86 -15.33 -16.77
N SER A 286 -0.13 -14.94 -15.72
CA SER A 286 0.13 -15.80 -14.56
C SER A 286 -1.14 -16.27 -13.87
N PHE A 287 -2.17 -15.42 -13.77
CA PHE A 287 -3.44 -15.79 -13.16
C PHE A 287 -4.27 -16.81 -13.96
N LYS A 288 -3.86 -17.17 -15.19
CA LYS A 288 -4.44 -18.31 -15.91
C LYS A 288 -4.02 -19.65 -15.30
N ASP A 289 -2.82 -19.69 -14.73
CA ASP A 289 -2.23 -20.89 -14.15
C ASP A 289 -2.31 -20.93 -12.62
N PHE A 290 -2.51 -19.78 -11.99
CA PHE A 290 -2.49 -19.62 -10.53
C PHE A 290 -3.72 -18.83 -10.06
N THR A 291 -4.37 -19.33 -9.01
CA THR A 291 -5.47 -18.63 -8.34
C THR A 291 -4.98 -17.35 -7.67
N LEU A 292 -3.81 -17.43 -7.01
CA LEU A 292 -3.15 -16.34 -6.30
C LEU A 292 -1.65 -16.36 -6.59
N LEU A 293 -0.98 -15.22 -6.43
CA LEU A 293 0.47 -15.13 -6.35
C LEU A 293 0.90 -14.81 -4.92
N LEU A 294 2.05 -15.32 -4.52
CA LEU A 294 2.64 -15.18 -3.19
C LEU A 294 4.02 -14.52 -3.29
N ALA A 295 4.24 -13.53 -2.42
CA ALA A 295 5.45 -12.74 -2.31
C ALA A 295 5.67 -12.31 -0.85
N PRO A 296 6.87 -11.91 -0.42
CA PRO A 296 6.98 -11.12 0.80
C PRO A 296 6.22 -9.79 0.60
N THR A 297 5.74 -9.20 1.70
CA THR A 297 5.16 -7.85 1.59
C THR A 297 6.25 -6.79 1.54
N MET A 298 7.30 -6.97 2.34
CA MET A 298 8.43 -6.06 2.41
C MET A 298 9.72 -6.88 2.35
N PRO A 299 10.78 -6.38 1.69
CA PRO A 299 12.01 -7.13 1.53
C PRO A 299 12.83 -7.19 2.83
N ILE A 300 12.49 -6.36 3.82
CA ILE A 300 13.22 -6.19 5.08
C ILE A 300 12.28 -6.14 6.29
N PRO A 301 12.77 -6.46 7.50
CA PRO A 301 12.06 -6.16 8.75
C PRO A 301 11.93 -4.64 9.01
N PRO A 302 11.09 -4.22 9.98
CA PRO A 302 11.01 -2.82 10.39
C PRO A 302 12.38 -2.23 10.77
N PHE A 303 12.80 -1.19 10.06
CA PHE A 303 14.09 -0.51 10.28
C PHE A 303 13.99 0.59 11.36
N ARG A 304 15.14 1.11 11.83
CA ARG A 304 15.14 2.16 12.87
C ARG A 304 14.68 3.49 12.31
N ILE A 305 14.02 4.29 13.14
CA ILE A 305 13.74 5.70 12.81
C ILE A 305 15.09 6.41 12.57
N GLY A 306 15.18 7.19 11.50
CA GLY A 306 16.37 7.89 11.04
C GLY A 306 17.32 7.06 10.18
N GLU A 307 17.13 5.74 10.06
CA GLU A 307 18.09 4.84 9.40
C GLU A 307 18.19 5.08 7.89
N LYS A 308 17.05 5.29 7.23
CA LYS A 308 16.96 5.37 5.75
C LYS A 308 16.50 6.72 5.22
N ILE A 309 15.98 7.61 6.08
CA ILE A 309 15.38 8.88 5.64
C ILE A 309 16.38 9.82 4.95
N GLY A 310 17.68 9.67 5.22
CA GLY A 310 18.77 10.40 4.56
C GLY A 310 19.15 9.89 3.17
N ASP A 311 18.72 8.67 2.80
CA ASP A 311 18.96 8.05 1.50
C ASP A 311 17.62 7.71 0.83
N PRO A 312 17.10 8.60 -0.04
CA PRO A 312 15.84 8.38 -0.73
C PRO A 312 15.81 7.09 -1.55
N LEU A 313 16.94 6.68 -2.15
CA LEU A 313 16.97 5.46 -2.98
C LEU A 313 16.81 4.23 -2.10
N ALA A 314 17.50 4.17 -0.95
CA ALA A 314 17.32 3.08 0.00
C ALA A 314 15.87 2.98 0.51
N LEU A 315 15.20 4.11 0.72
CA LEU A 315 13.79 4.13 1.13
C LEU A 315 12.88 3.62 -0.01
N TYR A 316 13.11 4.06 -1.25
CA TYR A 316 12.34 3.62 -2.41
C TYR A 316 12.46 2.12 -2.67
N MET A 317 13.65 1.55 -2.47
CA MET A 317 13.88 0.11 -2.63
C MET A 317 13.03 -0.74 -1.67
N CYS A 318 12.50 -0.16 -0.58
CA CYS A 318 11.59 -0.88 0.31
C CYS A 318 10.26 -1.25 -0.38
N ASP A 319 9.85 -0.51 -1.41
CA ASP A 319 8.55 -0.72 -2.07
C ASP A 319 8.60 -1.78 -3.19
N ILE A 320 9.76 -2.38 -3.46
CA ILE A 320 10.01 -3.24 -4.64
C ILE A 320 9.00 -4.39 -4.78
N ASP A 321 8.55 -4.97 -3.65
CA ASP A 321 7.62 -6.10 -3.63
C ASP A 321 6.14 -5.68 -3.80
N THR A 322 5.83 -4.39 -3.61
CA THR A 322 4.44 -3.91 -3.51
C THR A 322 3.98 -3.10 -4.71
N VAL A 323 4.86 -2.34 -5.35
CA VAL A 323 4.54 -1.49 -6.51
C VAL A 323 4.00 -2.23 -7.75
N PRO A 324 4.37 -3.50 -8.05
CA PRO A 324 3.81 -4.19 -9.22
C PRO A 324 2.29 -4.33 -9.16
N VAL A 325 1.75 -4.48 -7.95
CA VAL A 325 0.31 -4.61 -7.69
C VAL A 325 -0.44 -3.33 -8.08
N ASN A 326 0.11 -2.16 -7.76
CA ASN A 326 -0.49 -0.86 -8.10
C ASN A 326 -0.42 -0.60 -9.60
N LEU A 327 0.74 -0.86 -10.22
CA LEU A 327 0.91 -0.74 -11.68
C LEU A 327 -0.07 -1.62 -12.46
N ALA A 328 -0.38 -2.81 -11.95
CA ALA A 328 -1.33 -3.73 -12.56
C ALA A 328 -2.79 -3.43 -12.22
N GLY A 329 -3.06 -2.59 -11.21
CA GLY A 329 -4.41 -2.28 -10.73
C GLY A 329 -5.12 -3.46 -10.04
N ILE A 330 -4.37 -4.47 -9.59
CA ILE A 330 -4.90 -5.71 -9.00
C ILE A 330 -5.05 -5.61 -7.48
N PRO A 331 -5.88 -6.44 -6.81
CA PRO A 331 -5.95 -6.48 -5.36
C PRO A 331 -4.81 -7.28 -4.75
N ALA A 332 -4.40 -6.89 -3.54
CA ALA A 332 -3.46 -7.65 -2.73
C ALA A 332 -3.70 -7.44 -1.23
N ILE A 333 -3.42 -8.48 -0.43
CA ILE A 333 -3.53 -8.46 1.02
C ILE A 333 -2.18 -8.80 1.65
N SER A 334 -1.76 -8.03 2.65
CA SER A 334 -0.64 -8.33 3.53
C SER A 334 -1.16 -8.94 4.83
N ILE A 335 -0.50 -10.00 5.28
CA ILE A 335 -0.88 -10.81 6.44
C ILE A 335 0.40 -11.12 7.23
N PRO A 336 0.37 -11.15 8.57
CA PRO A 336 1.50 -11.60 9.38
C PRO A 336 2.01 -12.98 8.96
N SER A 337 3.32 -13.11 8.75
CA SER A 337 3.98 -14.35 8.31
C SER A 337 5.07 -14.85 9.25
N GLY A 338 5.35 -14.10 10.32
CA GLY A 338 6.32 -14.47 11.32
C GLY A 338 6.92 -13.27 12.05
N PHE A 339 7.96 -13.56 12.83
CA PHE A 339 8.71 -12.56 13.58
C PHE A 339 10.21 -12.74 13.36
N HIS A 340 10.93 -11.63 13.44
CA HIS A 340 12.39 -11.59 13.50
C HIS A 340 12.80 -10.60 14.58
N GLU A 341 13.54 -11.07 15.60
CA GLU A 341 13.96 -10.25 16.75
C GLU A 341 12.78 -9.53 17.44
N GLY A 342 11.63 -10.19 17.52
CA GLY A 342 10.41 -9.62 18.11
C GLY A 342 9.65 -8.64 17.22
N LEU A 343 10.13 -8.38 15.99
CA LEU A 343 9.45 -7.52 15.01
C LEU A 343 8.66 -8.36 14.01
N PRO A 344 7.45 -7.93 13.62
CA PRO A 344 6.61 -8.68 12.70
C PRO A 344 7.15 -8.63 11.26
N LEU A 345 6.88 -9.69 10.51
CA LEU A 345 7.10 -9.82 9.08
C LEU A 345 5.76 -10.11 8.39
N GLY A 346 5.61 -9.70 7.13
CA GLY A 346 4.38 -9.89 6.35
C GLY A 346 4.60 -10.67 5.06
N ALA A 347 3.65 -11.53 4.71
CA ALA A 347 3.53 -12.13 3.39
C ALA A 347 2.33 -11.51 2.66
N GLN A 348 2.48 -11.36 1.35
CA GLN A 348 1.48 -10.76 0.48
C GLN A 348 0.90 -11.82 -0.44
N LEU A 349 -0.44 -11.88 -0.50
CA LEU A 349 -1.18 -12.60 -1.54
C LEU A 349 -1.73 -11.59 -2.55
N MET A 350 -1.58 -11.90 -3.85
CA MET A 350 -2.11 -11.10 -4.96
C MET A 350 -3.12 -11.92 -5.75
N ALA A 351 -4.20 -11.30 -6.18
CA ALA A 351 -5.25 -11.96 -6.96
C ALA A 351 -5.48 -11.22 -8.29
N PRO A 352 -6.14 -11.84 -9.29
CA PRO A 352 -6.62 -11.10 -10.45
C PRO A 352 -7.63 -10.00 -10.03
N PRO A 353 -7.93 -9.02 -10.90
CA PRO A 353 -8.95 -8.01 -10.64
C PRO A 353 -10.26 -8.65 -10.15
N LEU A 354 -10.85 -8.05 -9.13
CA LEU A 354 -12.08 -8.50 -8.44
C LEU A 354 -11.95 -9.84 -7.70
N GLY A 355 -10.72 -10.29 -7.43
CA GLY A 355 -10.41 -11.53 -6.70
C GLY A 355 -10.29 -11.39 -5.19
N GLU A 356 -10.83 -10.33 -4.56
CA GLU A 356 -10.71 -10.09 -3.11
C GLU A 356 -11.30 -11.23 -2.27
N GLU A 357 -12.36 -11.90 -2.73
CA GLU A 357 -12.93 -13.06 -2.05
C GLU A 357 -11.90 -14.20 -1.88
N ASN A 358 -11.10 -14.46 -2.91
CA ASN A 358 -10.05 -15.49 -2.85
C ASN A 358 -8.93 -15.07 -1.89
N LEU A 359 -8.57 -13.78 -1.88
CA LEU A 359 -7.60 -13.24 -0.92
C LEU A 359 -8.10 -13.42 0.52
N LEU A 360 -9.32 -13.00 0.81
CA LEU A 360 -9.93 -13.08 2.14
C LEU A 360 -10.13 -14.53 2.58
N LYS A 361 -10.53 -15.43 1.68
CA LYS A 361 -10.65 -16.86 1.96
C LYS A 361 -9.30 -17.46 2.35
N ALA A 362 -8.26 -17.25 1.55
CA ALA A 362 -6.92 -17.75 1.84
C ALA A 362 -6.36 -17.17 3.15
N ALA A 363 -6.55 -15.86 3.34
CA ALA A 363 -6.12 -15.15 4.54
C ALA A 363 -6.78 -15.69 5.81
N LYS A 364 -8.11 -15.85 5.78
CA LYS A 364 -8.90 -16.33 6.92
C LYS A 364 -8.61 -17.80 7.24
N THR A 365 -8.35 -18.63 6.22
CA THR A 365 -7.91 -20.01 6.44
C THR A 365 -6.54 -20.05 7.08
N TYR A 366 -5.58 -19.25 6.60
CA TYR A 366 -4.25 -19.16 7.19
C TYR A 366 -4.33 -18.68 8.65
N GLU A 367 -5.00 -17.56 8.90
CA GLU A 367 -5.17 -16.96 10.22
C GLU A 367 -5.72 -17.94 11.27
N LYS A 368 -6.77 -18.70 10.92
CA LYS A 368 -7.33 -19.72 11.81
C LYS A 368 -6.35 -20.82 12.16
N ALA A 369 -5.44 -21.14 11.26
CA ALA A 369 -4.45 -22.20 11.43
C ALA A 369 -3.18 -21.71 12.12
N THR A 370 -2.95 -20.40 12.20
CA THR A 370 -1.74 -19.77 12.76
C THR A 370 -2.08 -18.60 13.70
N PRO A 371 -2.95 -18.78 14.71
CA PRO A 371 -3.32 -17.70 15.63
C PRO A 371 -2.10 -17.06 16.32
N GLU A 372 -1.00 -17.80 16.47
CA GLU A 372 0.26 -17.32 17.02
C GLU A 372 0.95 -16.22 16.19
N MET A 373 0.62 -16.07 14.90
CA MET A 373 1.15 -15.03 14.02
C MET A 373 0.42 -13.68 14.18
N PHE A 374 -0.79 -13.70 14.74
CA PHE A 374 -1.68 -12.53 14.89
C PHE A 374 -1.68 -12.00 16.32
N LYS A 375 -0.57 -12.20 17.04
CA LYS A 375 -0.39 -11.67 18.40
C LYS A 375 -0.34 -10.15 18.36
N LYS A 376 -0.77 -9.53 19.46
CA LYS A 376 -0.57 -8.10 19.69
C LYS A 376 0.77 -7.86 20.39
N PRO A 377 1.40 -6.69 20.21
CA PRO A 377 2.59 -6.35 20.99
C PRO A 377 2.27 -6.31 22.49
N PRO A 378 3.26 -6.53 23.36
CA PRO A 378 3.12 -6.27 24.79
C PRO A 378 2.98 -4.75 25.00
N LEU A 379 1.74 -4.26 25.05
CA LEU A 379 1.45 -2.87 25.36
C LEU A 379 1.66 -2.68 26.87
N SER A 380 2.67 -1.88 27.24
CA SER A 380 2.97 -1.50 28.62
C SER A 380 2.15 -0.31 29.09
#